data_AF-A0A8J2WB62-F1
#
_entry.id   AF-A0A8J2WB62-F1
#
_cell.length_a   1.000
_cell.length_b   1.000
_cell.length_c   1.000
_cell.angle_alpha   90.00
_cell.angle_beta   90.00
_cell.angle_gamma   90.00
#
_symmetry.space_group_name_H-M   'P 1'
#
loop_
_entity.id
_entity.type
_entity.pdbx_description
1 polymer ?
#
loop_
_entity_poly.entity_id
_entity_poly.type
_entity_poly.pdbx_seq_one_letter_code
_entity_poly.pdbx_strand_id
1 'polypeptide(L)'
;MRLYIIQFFIFTILISNVFTENKYSRSANEKKNNGVDFRALEKPFRMNKLNLLWTKAKQRLPEPKLKSLYSDLMIQDKEEITYKRIKSEGIDKEGLKEAELRRKLTSIMDAYGLRHHFEDVPAGKQKEHSAYNSAMDESILNKSLFKDKKLNILWAKAEASGFTNEELSALKEEFLHHQEKIDQYYDLLVNIDVEPKDGYKNVVNEDEITKFNEINYEKDNNEEFNKDYVDKANLVREKHRGLRDGYDRLQRIAARGSYLG
;
A
#
# COMPACT_ATOMS: atom_id res chain seq x y z
N MET A 1 -79.71 9.58 37.60
CA MET A 1 -78.82 10.51 36.84
C MET A 1 -77.65 11.02 37.68
N ARG A 2 -77.87 11.73 38.80
CA ARG A 2 -76.76 12.31 39.62
C ARG A 2 -75.78 11.29 40.23
N LEU A 3 -76.25 10.13 40.69
CA LEU A 3 -75.39 9.07 41.27
C LEU A 3 -74.43 8.44 40.24
N TYR A 4 -74.90 8.18 39.02
CA TYR A 4 -74.07 7.62 37.94
C TYR A 4 -72.97 8.59 37.49
N ILE A 5 -73.22 9.90 37.53
CA ILE A 5 -72.23 10.93 37.19
C ILE A 5 -71.12 10.97 38.25
N ILE A 6 -71.48 10.85 39.53
CA ILE A 6 -70.50 10.80 40.63
C ILE A 6 -69.65 9.53 40.54
N GLN A 7 -70.28 8.39 40.25
CA GLN A 7 -69.57 7.13 40.05
C GLN A 7 -68.58 7.20 38.87
N PHE A 8 -68.98 7.83 37.77
CA PHE A 8 -68.11 8.05 36.62
C PHE A 8 -66.93 8.97 36.96
N PHE A 9 -67.17 10.05 37.71
CA PHE A 9 -66.10 10.93 38.18
C PHE A 9 -65.09 10.20 39.09
N ILE A 10 -65.57 9.41 40.05
CA ILE A 10 -64.72 8.60 40.93
C ILE A 10 -63.90 7.59 40.11
N PHE A 11 -64.51 6.97 39.10
CA PHE A 11 -63.84 6.02 38.22
C PHE A 11 -62.75 6.71 37.38
N THR A 12 -63.02 7.90 36.84
CA THR A 12 -62.02 8.69 36.11
C THR A 12 -60.86 9.14 37.00
N ILE A 13 -61.14 9.48 38.27
CA ILE A 13 -60.11 9.84 39.25
C ILE A 13 -59.25 8.62 39.59
N LEU A 14 -59.86 7.44 39.80
CA LEU A 14 -59.12 6.20 40.04
C LEU A 14 -58.22 5.82 38.85
N ILE A 15 -58.74 5.89 37.63
CA ILE A 15 -57.95 5.64 36.41
C ILE A 15 -56.77 6.63 36.33
N SER A 16 -57.00 7.92 36.61
CA SER A 16 -55.93 8.92 36.57
C SER A 16 -54.84 8.71 37.64
N ASN A 17 -55.19 8.16 38.80
CA ASN A 17 -54.21 7.79 39.83
C ASN A 17 -53.35 6.59 39.39
N VAL A 18 -53.95 5.55 38.78
CA VAL A 18 -53.21 4.40 38.24
C VAL A 18 -52.25 4.81 37.10
N PHE A 19 -52.65 5.75 36.24
CA PHE A 19 -51.76 6.29 35.20
C PHE A 19 -50.63 7.20 35.72
N THR A 20 -50.72 7.68 36.97
CA THR A 20 -49.73 8.61 37.55
C THR A 20 -48.74 7.94 38.51
N GLU A 21 -48.96 6.68 38.92
CA GLU A 21 -48.05 5.92 39.79
C GLU A 21 -46.65 5.67 39.21
N ASN A 22 -46.43 5.91 37.91
CA ASN A 22 -45.14 5.64 37.26
C ASN A 22 -44.40 6.89 36.74
N LYS A 23 -44.89 8.11 37.05
CA LYS A 23 -44.24 9.35 36.57
C LYS A 23 -43.01 9.77 37.39
N TYR A 24 -42.89 9.29 38.64
CA TYR A 24 -41.81 9.66 39.57
C TYR A 24 -41.16 8.44 40.24
N SER A 25 -41.32 7.24 39.68
CA SER A 25 -40.66 6.04 40.19
C SER A 25 -39.14 6.13 39.95
N ARG A 26 -38.33 5.64 40.90
CA ARG A 26 -36.86 5.63 40.81
C ARG A 26 -36.36 4.96 39.51
N SER A 27 -37.11 3.97 39.01
CA SER A 27 -36.85 3.27 37.74
C SER A 27 -37.10 4.10 36.49
N ALA A 28 -37.90 5.18 36.54
CA ALA A 28 -38.09 6.11 35.44
C ALA A 28 -36.99 7.19 35.35
N ASN A 29 -36.29 7.46 36.48
CA ASN A 29 -35.19 8.43 36.56
C ASN A 29 -33.79 7.79 36.42
N GLU A 30 -33.69 6.46 36.40
CA GLU A 30 -32.47 5.81 35.94
C GLU A 30 -32.33 6.09 34.44
N LYS A 31 -31.39 6.98 34.08
CA LYS A 31 -30.91 7.07 32.71
C LYS A 31 -30.56 5.66 32.31
N LYS A 32 -31.36 5.05 31.43
CA LYS A 32 -30.94 3.84 30.72
C LYS A 32 -29.55 4.19 30.19
N ASN A 33 -28.53 3.53 30.72
CA ASN A 33 -27.21 3.55 30.14
C ASN A 33 -27.41 2.82 28.81
N ASN A 34 -27.93 3.55 27.82
CA ASN A 34 -27.97 3.12 26.44
C ASN A 34 -26.50 3.03 26.09
N GLY A 35 -25.90 1.87 26.36
CA GLY A 35 -24.57 1.53 25.91
C GLY A 35 -24.63 1.75 24.42
N VAL A 36 -24.04 2.85 23.97
CA VAL A 36 -23.95 3.13 22.54
C VAL A 36 -23.25 1.91 21.97
N ASP A 37 -23.93 1.14 21.14
CA ASP A 37 -23.33 -0.04 20.52
C ASP A 37 -22.26 0.46 19.56
N PHE A 38 -21.04 0.58 20.05
CA PHE A 38 -19.89 1.09 19.29
C PHE A 38 -19.64 0.21 18.05
N ARG A 39 -20.12 -1.04 18.05
CA ARG A 39 -20.10 -1.91 16.87
C ARG A 39 -21.11 -1.51 15.80
N ALA A 40 -22.20 -0.82 16.11
CA ALA A 40 -23.20 -0.39 15.12
C ALA A 40 -22.84 0.93 14.41
N LEU A 41 -21.83 1.67 14.91
CA LEU A 41 -21.38 2.92 14.31
C LEU A 41 -20.62 2.65 12.99
N GLU A 42 -21.33 2.81 11.88
CA GLU A 42 -20.77 2.78 10.53
C GLU A 42 -20.15 4.16 10.20
N LYS A 43 -18.84 4.19 9.93
CA LYS A 43 -18.07 5.40 9.58
C LYS A 43 -18.23 6.58 10.57
N PRO A 44 -17.82 6.43 11.83
CA PRO A 44 -18.00 7.49 12.83
C PRO A 44 -17.10 8.71 12.66
N PHE A 45 -16.04 8.64 11.84
CA PHE A 45 -15.06 9.71 11.68
C PHE A 45 -15.23 10.44 10.35
N ARG A 46 -14.89 11.73 10.30
CA ARG A 46 -14.89 12.49 9.04
C ARG A 46 -13.71 12.10 8.16
N MET A 47 -12.61 11.63 8.76
CA MET A 47 -11.47 11.13 7.99
C MET A 47 -11.57 9.65 7.58
N ASN A 48 -11.41 9.38 6.28
CA ASN A 48 -11.41 8.03 5.72
C ASN A 48 -10.30 7.12 6.29
N LYS A 49 -9.10 7.67 6.55
CA LYS A 49 -8.00 6.91 7.16
C LYS A 49 -8.34 6.38 8.56
N LEU A 50 -9.09 7.18 9.34
CA LEU A 50 -9.56 6.81 10.68
C LEU A 50 -10.73 5.83 10.60
N ASN A 51 -11.63 5.98 9.62
CA ASN A 51 -12.67 5.00 9.35
C ASN A 51 -12.11 3.62 8.98
N LEU A 52 -11.06 3.56 8.15
CA LEU A 52 -10.39 2.31 7.82
C LEU A 52 -9.76 1.66 9.06
N LEU A 53 -9.10 2.47 9.91
CA LEU A 53 -8.54 1.99 11.17
C LEU A 53 -9.64 1.49 12.12
N TRP A 54 -10.78 2.19 12.18
CA TRP A 54 -11.94 1.80 12.96
C TRP A 54 -12.54 0.47 12.52
N THR A 55 -12.73 0.26 11.21
CA THR A 55 -13.24 -1.01 10.68
C THR A 55 -12.31 -2.18 11.03
N LYS A 56 -10.98 -1.97 10.92
CA LYS A 56 -9.97 -2.95 11.31
C LYS A 56 -9.97 -3.22 12.82
N ALA A 57 -10.08 -2.18 13.62
CA ALA A 57 -10.13 -2.27 15.07
C ALA A 57 -11.38 -3.00 15.57
N LYS A 58 -12.54 -2.73 14.98
CA LYS A 58 -13.81 -3.40 15.31
C LYS A 58 -13.74 -4.93 15.18
N GLN A 59 -12.92 -5.43 14.25
CA GLN A 59 -12.71 -6.86 14.03
C GLN A 59 -11.71 -7.49 15.01
N ARG A 60 -10.79 -6.70 15.60
CA ARG A 60 -9.64 -7.23 16.34
C ARG A 60 -9.63 -6.94 17.83
N LEU A 61 -10.30 -5.87 18.26
CA LEU A 61 -10.24 -5.41 19.64
C LEU A 61 -11.52 -5.78 20.41
N PRO A 62 -11.38 -6.14 21.71
CA PRO A 62 -12.52 -6.32 22.59
C PRO A 62 -13.20 -4.98 22.89
N GLU A 63 -14.49 -5.00 23.21
CA GLU A 63 -15.33 -3.81 23.42
C GLU A 63 -14.75 -2.73 24.38
N PRO A 64 -14.13 -3.05 25.54
CA PRO A 64 -13.53 -2.02 26.39
C PRO A 64 -12.36 -1.29 25.72
N LYS A 65 -11.51 -2.01 24.98
CA LYS A 65 -10.41 -1.39 24.22
C LYS A 65 -10.93 -0.61 23.02
N LEU A 66 -12.04 -1.05 22.42
CA LEU A 66 -12.71 -0.36 21.33
C LEU A 66 -13.28 1.00 21.77
N LYS A 67 -13.84 1.09 22.99
CA LYS A 67 -14.33 2.35 23.57
C LYS A 67 -13.19 3.36 23.80
N SER A 68 -12.06 2.90 24.35
CA SER A 68 -10.88 3.74 24.55
C SER A 68 -10.27 4.19 23.21
N LEU A 69 -10.15 3.29 22.24
CA LEU A 69 -9.68 3.64 20.91
C LEU A 69 -10.63 4.64 20.22
N TYR A 70 -11.94 4.50 20.42
CA TYR A 70 -12.92 5.43 19.88
C TYR A 70 -12.71 6.85 20.37
N SER A 71 -12.52 7.06 21.69
CA SER A 71 -12.25 8.39 22.22
C SER A 71 -10.95 8.97 21.67
N ASP A 72 -9.91 8.15 21.54
CA ASP A 72 -8.60 8.61 21.04
C ASP A 72 -8.66 8.97 19.55
N LEU A 73 -9.33 8.16 18.73
CA LEU A 73 -9.57 8.45 17.32
C LEU A 73 -10.48 9.68 17.13
N MET A 74 -11.44 9.92 18.03
CA MET A 74 -12.31 11.11 17.98
C MET A 74 -11.52 12.38 18.24
N ILE A 75 -10.60 12.36 19.20
CA ILE A 75 -9.68 13.48 19.48
C ILE A 75 -8.81 13.73 18.26
N GLN A 76 -8.26 12.66 17.68
CA GLN A 76 -7.42 12.76 16.50
C GLN A 76 -8.15 13.25 15.24
N ASP A 77 -9.41 12.86 15.02
CA ASP A 77 -10.24 13.38 13.92
C ASP A 77 -10.43 14.90 14.06
N LYS A 78 -10.67 15.38 15.28
CA LYS A 78 -10.80 16.81 15.56
C LYS A 78 -9.49 17.56 15.28
N GLU A 79 -8.35 17.05 15.76
CA GLU A 79 -7.04 17.65 15.52
C GLU A 79 -6.63 17.64 14.04
N GLU A 80 -6.98 16.59 13.29
CA GLU A 80 -6.73 16.51 11.85
C GLU A 80 -7.56 17.52 11.06
N ILE A 81 -8.81 17.75 11.45
CA ILE A 81 -9.66 18.76 10.80
C ILE A 81 -9.12 20.16 11.06
N THR A 82 -8.73 20.47 12.30
CA THR A 82 -8.15 21.78 12.63
C THR A 82 -6.81 21.98 11.92
N TYR A 83 -5.97 20.95 11.85
CA TYR A 83 -4.72 21.01 11.11
C TYR A 83 -4.96 21.24 9.61
N LYS A 84 -5.91 20.55 8.98
CA LYS A 84 -6.24 20.80 7.55
C LYS A 84 -6.68 22.23 7.28
N ARG A 85 -7.41 22.85 8.22
CA ARG A 85 -7.77 24.28 8.15
C ARG A 85 -6.53 25.16 8.21
N ILE A 86 -5.67 24.98 9.22
CA ILE A 86 -4.43 25.76 9.40
C ILE A 86 -3.46 25.55 8.21
N LYS A 87 -3.42 24.33 7.66
CA LYS A 87 -2.63 24.00 6.47
C LYS A 87 -3.15 24.75 5.23
N SER A 88 -4.46 24.85 5.06
CA SER A 88 -5.06 25.64 3.96
C SER A 88 -4.79 27.13 4.09
N GLU A 89 -4.57 27.62 5.31
CA GLU A 89 -4.16 29.00 5.60
C GLU A 89 -2.64 29.23 5.39
N GLY A 90 -1.87 28.18 5.07
CA GLY A 90 -0.45 28.28 4.72
C GLY A 90 0.49 28.58 5.89
N ILE A 91 0.01 28.44 7.12
CA ILE A 91 0.72 28.82 8.35
C ILE A 91 1.81 27.80 8.71
N ASP A 92 1.66 26.52 8.34
CA ASP A 92 2.63 25.47 8.65
C ASP A 92 3.50 25.12 7.43
N LYS A 93 4.57 25.90 7.22
CA LYS A 93 5.55 25.67 6.15
C LYS A 93 6.56 24.56 6.48
N GLU A 94 6.81 24.32 7.77
CA GLU A 94 7.78 23.33 8.24
C GLU A 94 7.15 21.94 8.47
N GLY A 95 5.82 21.82 8.41
CA GLY A 95 5.11 20.55 8.55
C GLY A 95 5.26 19.92 9.94
N LEU A 96 5.66 20.72 10.93
CA LEU A 96 5.96 20.25 12.29
C LEU A 96 4.69 19.75 12.99
N LYS A 97 3.56 20.44 12.78
CA LYS A 97 2.27 20.00 13.31
C LYS A 97 1.75 18.74 12.60
N GLU A 98 2.04 18.59 11.31
CA GLU A 98 1.70 17.35 10.59
C GLU A 98 2.46 16.15 11.15
N ALA A 99 3.77 16.32 11.37
CA ALA A 99 4.61 15.28 11.92
C ALA A 99 4.16 14.89 13.32
N GLU A 100 3.78 15.85 14.16
CA GLU A 100 3.22 15.59 15.49
C GLU A 100 1.93 14.76 15.42
N LEU A 101 0.97 15.14 14.55
CA LEU A 101 -0.28 14.38 14.38
C LEU A 101 -0.03 12.96 13.85
N ARG A 102 0.90 12.80 12.92
CA ARG A 102 1.31 11.48 12.43
C ARG A 102 1.92 10.65 13.57
N ARG A 103 2.80 11.23 14.39
CA ARG A 103 3.40 10.56 15.55
C ARG A 103 2.35 10.15 16.58
N LYS A 104 1.38 11.02 16.87
CA LYS A 104 0.22 10.68 17.74
C LYS A 104 -0.58 9.52 17.17
N LEU A 105 -0.88 9.52 15.87
CA LEU A 105 -1.59 8.40 15.21
C LEU A 105 -0.82 7.10 15.35
N THR A 106 0.49 7.13 15.08
CA THR A 106 1.38 5.98 15.22
C THR A 106 1.39 5.47 16.66
N SER A 107 1.51 6.37 17.64
CA SER A 107 1.46 6.01 19.06
C SER A 107 0.14 5.34 19.46
N ILE A 108 -0.99 5.82 18.94
CA ILE A 108 -2.31 5.19 19.16
C ILE A 108 -2.35 3.81 18.49
N MET A 109 -1.91 3.69 17.24
CA MET A 109 -1.86 2.39 16.55
C MET A 109 -0.96 1.37 17.27
N ASP A 110 0.15 1.82 17.86
CA ASP A 110 1.06 1.00 18.66
C ASP A 110 0.41 0.56 19.98
N ALA A 111 -0.21 1.49 20.72
CA ALA A 111 -0.87 1.20 21.99
C ALA A 111 -1.98 0.13 21.88
N TYR A 112 -2.63 0.07 20.71
CA TYR A 112 -3.69 -0.90 20.43
C TYR A 112 -3.23 -2.09 19.57
N GLY A 113 -1.93 -2.22 19.26
CA GLY A 113 -1.38 -3.35 18.49
C GLY A 113 -1.89 -3.44 17.05
N LEU A 114 -2.33 -2.33 16.46
CA LEU A 114 -2.88 -2.25 15.11
C LEU A 114 -1.79 -2.12 14.02
N ARG A 115 -0.51 -2.04 14.41
CA ARG A 115 0.62 -1.77 13.51
C ARG A 115 1.33 -3.01 12.94
N HIS A 116 1.30 -4.16 13.61
CA HIS A 116 2.07 -5.37 13.22
C HIS A 116 1.74 -5.98 11.85
N HIS A 117 0.77 -5.46 11.10
CA HIS A 117 0.51 -5.90 9.72
C HIS A 117 1.15 -5.02 8.64
N PHE A 118 1.97 -4.05 9.02
CA PHE A 118 2.64 -3.15 8.07
C PHE A 118 4.17 -3.30 8.05
N GLU A 119 4.77 -4.18 8.87
CA GLU A 119 6.23 -4.31 8.96
C GLU A 119 6.85 -5.09 7.77
N ASP A 120 6.08 -5.88 7.04
CA ASP A 120 6.60 -6.68 5.91
C ASP A 120 6.60 -5.96 4.54
N VAL A 121 6.31 -4.66 4.50
CA VAL A 121 6.42 -3.89 3.25
C VAL A 121 7.56 -2.89 3.38
N PRO A 122 8.78 -3.22 2.90
CA PRO A 122 9.85 -2.23 2.80
C PRO A 122 9.30 -1.03 2.04
N ALA A 123 9.62 0.17 2.54
CA ALA A 123 9.01 1.46 2.22
C ALA A 123 9.04 1.91 0.73
N GLY A 124 9.46 1.05 -0.20
CA GLY A 124 9.60 1.33 -1.63
C GLY A 124 8.56 0.71 -2.56
N LYS A 125 7.59 -0.09 -2.09
CA LYS A 125 6.57 -0.68 -2.98
C LYS A 125 5.18 -0.12 -2.71
N GLN A 126 4.90 1.05 -3.28
CA GLN A 126 3.53 1.44 -3.57
C GLN A 126 2.95 0.37 -4.53
N LYS A 127 2.00 -0.42 -4.05
CA LYS A 127 1.27 -1.39 -4.88
C LYS A 127 0.50 -0.62 -5.95
N GLU A 128 1.05 -0.53 -7.14
CA GLU A 128 0.28 -0.21 -8.34
C GLU A 128 -0.84 -1.25 -8.51
N HIS A 129 -2.02 -0.79 -8.85
CA HIS A 129 -3.23 -1.58 -9.00
C HIS A 129 -3.13 -2.57 -10.18
N SER A 130 -2.53 -3.74 -9.94
CA SER A 130 -2.57 -4.88 -10.89
C SER A 130 -3.87 -5.67 -10.71
N ALA A 131 -4.99 -5.14 -11.21
CA ALA A 131 -6.32 -5.70 -10.99
C ALA A 131 -7.02 -6.28 -12.24
N TYR A 132 -6.28 -6.85 -13.21
CA TYR A 132 -6.95 -7.49 -14.37
C TYR A 132 -6.42 -8.84 -14.85
N ASN A 133 -5.37 -9.43 -14.24
CA ASN A 133 -4.77 -10.68 -14.74
C ASN A 133 -4.67 -11.83 -13.72
N SER A 134 -5.26 -11.72 -12.53
CA SER A 134 -4.99 -12.69 -11.44
C SER A 134 -5.57 -14.10 -11.69
N ALA A 135 -6.62 -14.24 -12.50
CA ALA A 135 -7.27 -15.55 -12.69
C ALA A 135 -6.49 -16.50 -13.63
N MET A 136 -5.63 -15.96 -14.51
CA MET A 136 -4.74 -16.77 -15.36
C MET A 136 -3.44 -17.14 -14.64
N ASP A 137 -3.12 -16.43 -13.54
CA ASP A 137 -1.81 -16.45 -12.87
C ASP A 137 -1.60 -17.67 -11.97
N GLU A 138 -2.66 -18.13 -11.30
CA GLU A 138 -2.57 -19.19 -10.28
C GLU A 138 -2.28 -20.58 -10.87
N SER A 139 -2.73 -20.85 -12.10
CA SER A 139 -2.40 -22.09 -12.82
C SER A 139 -0.98 -22.07 -13.39
N ILE A 140 -0.42 -20.88 -13.68
CA ILE A 140 0.91 -20.70 -14.27
C ILE A 140 2.00 -20.78 -13.19
N LEU A 141 1.70 -20.31 -11.97
CA LEU A 141 2.61 -20.38 -10.82
C LEU A 141 2.92 -21.83 -10.39
N ASN A 142 1.94 -22.74 -10.47
CA ASN A 142 2.13 -24.14 -10.09
C ASN A 142 2.96 -24.97 -11.09
N LYS A 143 3.27 -24.41 -12.27
CA LYS A 143 4.15 -25.00 -13.29
C LYS A 143 5.25 -24.01 -13.69
N SER A 144 5.83 -23.34 -12.71
CA SER A 144 6.94 -22.39 -12.90
C SER A 144 8.22 -23.14 -13.31
N LEU A 145 8.36 -23.46 -14.59
CA LEU A 145 9.58 -24.06 -15.14
C LEU A 145 10.73 -23.04 -15.23
N PHE A 146 10.42 -21.76 -15.33
CA PHE A 146 11.36 -20.65 -15.43
C PHE A 146 11.17 -19.64 -14.28
N LYS A 147 12.23 -18.90 -13.90
CA LYS A 147 12.13 -17.89 -12.83
C LYS A 147 11.32 -16.66 -13.28
N ASP A 148 11.35 -16.34 -14.58
CA ASP A 148 10.53 -15.26 -15.14
C ASP A 148 9.10 -15.73 -15.44
N LYS A 149 8.14 -15.04 -14.84
CA LYS A 149 6.70 -15.23 -15.09
C LYS A 149 6.34 -15.06 -16.56
N LYS A 150 6.97 -14.14 -17.29
CA LYS A 150 6.67 -13.92 -18.71
C LYS A 150 7.08 -15.13 -19.57
N LEU A 151 8.23 -15.72 -19.28
CA LEU A 151 8.68 -16.95 -19.95
C LEU A 151 7.71 -18.12 -19.69
N ASN A 152 7.22 -18.28 -18.46
CA ASN A 152 6.22 -19.31 -18.15
C ASN A 152 4.91 -19.13 -18.95
N ILE A 153 4.45 -17.88 -19.15
CA ILE A 153 3.27 -17.58 -19.96
C ILE A 153 3.51 -17.97 -21.44
N LEU A 154 4.67 -17.60 -22.00
CA LEU A 154 5.02 -17.98 -23.35
C LEU A 154 5.16 -19.50 -23.51
N TRP A 155 5.72 -20.17 -22.52
CA TRP A 155 5.86 -21.63 -22.53
C TRP A 155 4.50 -22.33 -22.52
N ALA A 156 3.57 -21.89 -21.67
CA ALA A 156 2.20 -22.41 -21.67
C ALA A 156 1.49 -22.17 -23.01
N LYS A 157 1.73 -21.02 -23.64
CA LYS A 157 1.23 -20.71 -24.99
C LYS A 157 1.85 -21.63 -26.04
N ALA A 158 3.14 -21.92 -25.92
CA ALA A 158 3.83 -22.83 -26.83
C ALA A 158 3.34 -24.28 -26.67
N GLU A 159 3.19 -24.79 -25.43
CA GLU A 159 2.60 -26.11 -25.16
C GLU A 159 1.19 -26.23 -25.76
N ALA A 160 0.39 -25.16 -25.69
CA ALA A 160 -0.95 -25.12 -26.29
C ALA A 160 -0.93 -25.03 -27.83
N SER A 161 0.19 -24.63 -28.44
CA SER A 161 0.30 -24.38 -29.87
C SER A 161 0.65 -25.61 -30.72
N GLY A 162 0.70 -26.80 -30.10
CA GLY A 162 0.79 -28.08 -30.81
C GLY A 162 2.15 -28.36 -31.47
N PHE A 163 3.25 -27.91 -30.89
CA PHE A 163 4.61 -28.23 -31.39
C PHE A 163 4.93 -29.73 -31.28
N THR A 164 5.79 -30.21 -32.18
CA THR A 164 6.37 -31.56 -32.04
C THR A 164 7.31 -31.63 -30.84
N ASN A 165 7.57 -32.84 -30.32
CA ASN A 165 8.40 -33.01 -29.11
C ASN A 165 9.86 -32.53 -29.34
N GLU A 166 10.38 -32.69 -30.56
CA GLU A 166 11.71 -32.20 -30.94
C GLU A 166 11.77 -30.67 -30.97
N GLU A 167 10.78 -30.02 -31.60
CA GLU A 167 10.68 -28.55 -31.64
C GLU A 167 10.48 -27.96 -30.24
N LEU A 168 9.70 -28.63 -29.39
CA LEU A 168 9.45 -28.22 -28.01
C LEU A 168 10.73 -28.31 -27.16
N SER A 169 11.57 -29.34 -27.39
CA SER A 169 12.88 -29.45 -26.72
C SER A 169 13.83 -28.33 -27.15
N ALA A 170 13.90 -28.02 -28.44
CA ALA A 170 14.70 -26.90 -28.96
C ALA A 170 14.20 -25.54 -28.44
N LEU A 171 12.87 -25.35 -28.38
CA LEU A 171 12.28 -24.15 -27.81
C LEU A 171 12.58 -24.03 -26.31
N LYS A 172 12.58 -25.14 -25.57
CA LYS A 172 12.94 -25.14 -24.15
C LYS A 172 14.37 -24.68 -23.92
N GLU A 173 15.31 -25.14 -24.75
CA GLU A 173 16.72 -24.73 -24.70
C GLU A 173 16.86 -23.22 -24.98
N GLU A 174 16.15 -22.70 -25.98
CA GLU A 174 16.11 -21.26 -26.29
C GLU A 174 15.52 -20.42 -25.13
N PHE A 175 14.49 -20.91 -24.45
CA PHE A 175 13.93 -20.26 -23.26
C PHE A 175 14.90 -20.28 -22.08
N LEU A 176 15.65 -21.38 -21.89
CA LEU A 176 16.70 -21.47 -20.86
C LEU A 176 17.83 -20.46 -21.12
N HIS A 177 18.31 -20.37 -22.36
CA HIS A 177 19.29 -19.36 -22.74
C HIS A 177 18.77 -17.93 -22.54
N HIS A 178 17.48 -17.69 -22.75
CA HIS A 178 16.89 -16.39 -22.47
C HIS A 178 16.83 -16.10 -20.97
N GLN A 179 16.47 -17.09 -20.16
CA GLN A 179 16.50 -16.98 -18.70
C GLN A 179 17.91 -16.65 -18.19
N GLU A 180 18.94 -17.30 -18.72
CA GLU A 180 20.33 -17.01 -18.37
C GLU A 180 20.73 -15.57 -18.73
N LYS A 181 20.32 -15.06 -19.90
CA LYS A 181 20.55 -13.66 -20.29
C LYS A 181 19.84 -12.68 -19.35
N ILE A 182 18.63 -13.02 -18.88
CA ILE A 182 17.88 -12.21 -17.92
C ILE A 182 18.62 -12.18 -16.58
N ASP A 183 19.08 -13.33 -16.09
CA ASP A 183 19.83 -13.43 -14.84
C ASP A 183 21.13 -12.60 -14.93
N GLN A 184 21.89 -12.72 -16.02
CA GLN A 184 23.08 -11.89 -16.26
C GLN A 184 22.79 -10.39 -16.27
N TYR A 185 21.63 -9.97 -16.82
CA TYR A 185 21.23 -8.57 -16.82
C TYR A 185 20.90 -8.06 -15.41
N TYR A 186 20.22 -8.87 -14.59
CA TYR A 186 19.96 -8.51 -13.20
C TYR A 186 21.25 -8.43 -12.38
N ASP A 187 22.18 -9.35 -12.58
CA ASP A 187 23.49 -9.30 -11.93
C ASP A 187 24.25 -8.02 -12.31
N LEU A 188 24.22 -7.60 -13.58
CA LEU A 188 24.81 -6.33 -14.01
C LEU A 188 24.17 -5.12 -13.32
N LEU A 189 22.83 -5.10 -13.20
CA LEU A 189 22.14 -4.01 -12.50
C LEU A 189 22.51 -3.93 -11.02
N VAL A 190 22.56 -5.07 -10.34
CA VAL A 190 22.95 -5.13 -8.92
C VAL A 190 24.38 -4.64 -8.75
N ASN A 191 25.30 -5.07 -9.61
CA ASN A 191 26.71 -4.65 -9.52
C ASN A 191 26.89 -3.15 -9.79
N ILE A 192 26.09 -2.54 -10.67
CA ILE A 192 26.10 -1.09 -10.93
C ILE A 192 25.56 -0.30 -9.74
N ASP A 193 24.53 -0.79 -9.07
CA ASP A 193 23.95 -0.13 -7.89
C ASP A 193 24.84 -0.27 -6.63
N VAL A 194 25.64 -1.34 -6.54
CA VAL A 194 26.52 -1.65 -5.40
C VAL A 194 27.87 -0.95 -5.49
N GLU A 195 28.33 -0.57 -6.70
CA GLU A 195 29.52 0.25 -6.84
C GLU A 195 29.28 1.57 -6.09
N PRO A 196 30.05 1.86 -5.03
CA PRO A 196 29.75 3.00 -4.18
C PRO A 196 29.85 4.23 -5.08
N LYS A 197 28.72 4.88 -5.29
CA LYS A 197 28.70 6.33 -5.45
C LYS A 197 29.38 6.84 -4.19
N ASP A 198 30.70 6.97 -4.24
CA ASP A 198 31.44 7.75 -3.28
C ASP A 198 30.77 9.11 -3.34
N GLY A 199 29.95 9.32 -2.32
CA GLY A 199 28.99 10.38 -2.33
C GLY A 199 29.81 11.64 -2.35
N TYR A 200 29.85 12.32 -3.49
CA TYR A 200 29.94 13.77 -3.52
C TYR A 200 28.74 14.28 -2.69
N LYS A 201 28.91 14.22 -1.36
CA LYS A 201 28.20 15.07 -0.43
C LYS A 201 28.41 16.46 -0.99
N ASN A 202 27.36 17.27 -1.04
CA ASN A 202 27.38 18.67 -1.44
C ASN A 202 28.25 19.52 -0.49
N VAL A 203 29.51 19.15 -0.28
CA VAL A 203 30.54 19.96 0.31
C VAL A 203 31.02 20.80 -0.86
N VAL A 204 30.63 22.07 -0.87
CA VAL A 204 31.28 23.05 -1.73
C VAL A 204 32.75 23.02 -1.31
N ASN A 205 33.58 22.37 -2.11
CA ASN A 205 35.01 22.34 -1.87
C ASN A 205 35.54 23.74 -2.19
N GLU A 206 35.80 24.56 -1.18
CA GLU A 206 36.30 25.93 -1.34
C GLU A 206 37.63 25.96 -2.12
N ASP A 207 38.39 24.85 -2.09
CA ASP A 207 39.63 24.67 -2.86
C ASP A 207 39.41 24.43 -4.37
N GLU A 208 38.19 24.04 -4.82
CA GLU A 208 37.89 23.91 -6.25
C GLU A 208 37.55 25.24 -6.92
N ILE A 209 37.07 26.23 -6.16
CA ILE A 209 36.74 27.56 -6.69
C ILE A 209 38.01 28.30 -7.11
N THR A 210 39.12 28.10 -6.40
CA THR A 210 40.42 28.71 -6.73
C THR A 210 41.09 28.03 -7.94
N LYS A 211 40.79 26.76 -8.20
CA LYS A 211 41.37 25.97 -9.29
C LYS A 211 40.79 26.26 -10.68
N PHE A 212 39.63 26.94 -10.76
CA PHE A 212 38.98 27.28 -12.05
C PHE A 212 39.77 28.30 -12.89
N ASN A 213 40.78 28.96 -12.32
CA ASN A 213 41.65 29.89 -13.04
C ASN A 213 42.97 29.26 -13.52
N GLU A 214 43.28 28.01 -13.15
CA GLU A 214 44.46 27.31 -13.62
C GLU A 214 44.08 26.29 -14.71
N ILE A 215 44.51 26.56 -15.95
CA ILE A 215 44.41 25.60 -17.05
C ILE A 215 45.39 24.45 -16.78
N ASN A 216 44.94 23.48 -15.98
CA ASN A 216 45.67 22.24 -15.71
C ASN A 216 45.36 21.22 -16.81
N TYR A 217 46.27 21.09 -17.78
CA TYR A 217 46.22 20.08 -18.87
C TYR A 217 46.23 18.62 -18.37
N GLU A 218 46.51 18.36 -17.09
CA GLU A 218 46.46 17.01 -16.52
C GLU A 218 45.06 16.56 -16.08
N LYS A 219 44.10 17.49 -15.87
CA LYS A 219 42.74 17.14 -15.39
C LYS A 219 41.84 16.58 -16.51
N ASP A 220 42.23 16.72 -17.78
CA ASP A 220 41.60 16.05 -18.93
C ASP A 220 41.81 14.53 -18.93
N ASN A 221 42.74 14.00 -18.12
CA ASN A 221 42.91 12.54 -17.98
C ASN A 221 41.84 11.88 -17.08
N ASN A 222 40.95 12.64 -16.42
CA ASN A 222 39.78 12.12 -15.71
C ASN A 222 38.61 11.72 -16.66
N GLU A 223 38.89 11.55 -17.95
CA GLU A 223 38.00 10.87 -18.88
C GLU A 223 37.81 9.38 -18.53
N GLU A 224 38.78 8.73 -17.87
CA GLU A 224 38.75 7.28 -17.63
C GLU A 224 37.61 6.86 -16.68
N PHE A 225 37.37 7.64 -15.61
CA PHE A 225 36.26 7.42 -14.69
C PHE A 225 34.88 7.65 -15.34
N ASN A 226 34.74 8.68 -16.19
CA ASN A 226 33.47 8.93 -16.88
C ASN A 226 33.21 7.92 -18.01
N LYS A 227 34.26 7.47 -18.69
CA LYS A 227 34.15 6.43 -19.74
C LYS A 227 33.63 5.12 -19.16
N ASP A 228 34.13 4.66 -18.02
CA ASP A 228 33.68 3.40 -17.42
C ASP A 228 32.17 3.43 -17.06
N TYR A 229 31.66 4.53 -16.51
CA TYR A 229 30.21 4.67 -16.27
C TYR A 229 29.39 4.74 -17.56
N VAL A 230 29.87 5.47 -18.57
CA VAL A 230 29.19 5.56 -19.88
C VAL A 230 29.19 4.21 -20.58
N ASP A 231 30.29 3.47 -20.52
CA ASP A 231 30.46 2.15 -21.10
C ASP A 231 29.60 1.10 -20.39
N LYS A 232 29.55 1.13 -19.05
CA LYS A 232 28.61 0.31 -18.26
C LYS A 232 27.16 0.63 -18.58
N ALA A 233 26.77 1.90 -18.66
CA ALA A 233 25.41 2.31 -19.02
C ALA A 233 25.03 1.90 -20.45
N ASN A 234 25.97 2.01 -21.39
CA ASN A 234 25.81 1.53 -22.76
C ASN A 234 25.65 0.01 -22.81
N LEU A 235 26.43 -0.73 -22.02
CA LEU A 235 26.32 -2.18 -21.88
C LEU A 235 24.95 -2.61 -21.36
N VAL A 236 24.43 -1.96 -20.30
CA VAL A 236 23.08 -2.24 -19.79
C VAL A 236 22.04 -1.98 -20.87
N ARG A 237 22.16 -0.88 -21.60
CA ARG A 237 21.22 -0.53 -22.67
C ARG A 237 21.25 -1.54 -23.81
N GLU A 238 22.43 -2.01 -24.20
CA GLU A 238 22.60 -3.04 -25.23
C GLU A 238 21.99 -4.37 -24.78
N LYS A 239 22.30 -4.81 -23.55
CA LYS A 239 21.74 -6.04 -22.98
C LYS A 239 20.22 -5.96 -22.84
N HIS A 240 19.68 -4.82 -22.40
CA HIS A 240 18.24 -4.60 -22.30
C HIS A 240 17.56 -4.69 -23.67
N ARG A 241 18.16 -4.10 -24.71
CA ARG A 241 17.66 -4.21 -26.09
C ARG A 241 17.72 -5.67 -26.57
N GLY A 242 18.82 -6.38 -26.32
CA GLY A 242 18.95 -7.79 -26.66
C GLY A 242 17.94 -8.69 -25.96
N LEU A 243 17.58 -8.39 -24.71
CA LEU A 243 16.51 -9.09 -23.99
C LEU A 243 15.14 -8.83 -24.61
N ARG A 244 14.83 -7.59 -24.96
CA ARG A 244 13.58 -7.26 -25.65
C ARG A 244 13.48 -7.97 -27.00
N ASP A 245 14.52 -7.90 -27.82
CA ASP A 245 14.54 -8.52 -29.15
C ASP A 245 14.46 -10.05 -29.05
N GLY A 246 15.13 -10.64 -28.06
CA GLY A 246 15.03 -12.07 -27.76
C GLY A 246 13.63 -12.49 -27.34
N TYR A 247 12.97 -11.70 -26.49
CA TYR A 247 11.59 -11.94 -26.08
C TYR A 247 10.62 -11.84 -27.26
N ASP A 248 10.75 -10.81 -28.10
CA ASP A 248 9.92 -10.65 -29.30
C ASP A 248 10.11 -11.82 -30.28
N ARG A 249 11.34 -12.36 -30.40
CA ARG A 249 11.61 -13.58 -31.17
C ARG A 249 10.91 -14.80 -30.55
N LEU A 250 11.05 -15.03 -29.25
CA LEU A 250 10.39 -16.15 -28.55
C LEU A 250 8.87 -16.05 -28.65
N GLN A 251 8.32 -14.85 -28.52
CA GLN A 251 6.89 -14.60 -28.65
C GLN A 251 6.40 -14.90 -30.07
N ARG A 252 7.18 -14.52 -31.10
CA ARG A 252 6.86 -14.84 -32.48
C ARG A 252 6.91 -16.34 -32.73
N ILE A 253 7.92 -17.04 -32.21
CA ILE A 253 8.03 -18.50 -32.35
C ILE A 253 6.86 -19.18 -31.64
N ALA A 254 6.61 -18.84 -30.38
CA ALA A 254 5.51 -19.40 -29.59
C ALA A 254 4.12 -19.08 -30.16
N ALA A 255 3.97 -17.97 -30.88
CA ALA A 255 2.72 -17.59 -31.54
C ALA A 255 2.55 -18.15 -32.95
N ARG A 256 3.64 -18.55 -33.62
CA ARG A 256 3.59 -19.01 -35.02
C ARG A 256 3.00 -20.41 -35.16
N GLY A 257 2.94 -21.19 -34.07
CA GLY A 257 2.49 -22.57 -34.09
C GLY A 257 3.29 -23.46 -35.03
N SER A 258 2.98 -24.76 -35.03
CA SER A 258 3.67 -25.75 -35.87
C SER A 258 3.85 -25.23 -37.30
N TYR A 259 5.07 -25.34 -37.83
CA TYR A 259 5.40 -24.98 -39.21
C TYR A 259 4.93 -26.04 -40.23
N LEU A 260 4.26 -27.09 -39.76
CA LEU A 260 3.82 -28.21 -40.56
C LEU A 260 2.39 -28.59 -40.13
N GLY A 261 1.46 -28.44 -41.08
CA GLY A 261 0.22 -29.23 -41.23
C GLY A 261 -0.68 -29.38 -40.03
#